data_AF-T0ZWS1-F1
#
_entry.id   AF-T0ZWS1-F1
#
_cell.length_a   1.000
_cell.length_b   1.000
_cell.length_c   1.000
_cell.angle_alpha   90.00
_cell.angle_beta   90.00
_cell.angle_gamma   90.00
#
_symmetry.space_group_name_H-M   'P 1'
#
loop_
_entity.id
_entity.type
_entity.pdbx_description
1 polymer ?
#
loop_
_entity_poly.entity_id
_entity_poly.type
_entity_poly.pdbx_seq_one_letter_code
_entity_poly.pdbx_strand_id
1 'polypeptide(L)'
;MLVFDGPSALSPFRLERLNARLQTVSAGTRVRQAWYVFVLDVDGEPDAATLARLREVLEARDTTPAVASLWVTPRLGTVSPWSSKASDILRGCGFAVARVERGVAYAVDALPAFGQPARAAALEVLHDRMTESVLTRIEDAAGLFLHGQPGALEHIALAGDAQAALEAANARLGLALAADEIAYLLENYRALGRDPTDAELMMFAQANSEHCRHKVFNARWTLDGEPRAETLFGMIRATHAAHPAHTLSAYSDNAAVIAGSRGRRFGVDARSGVWRAETCEVPYAIKVETHNHPTAIAPWPGAATGAGGEIRDEGAVGRGGKPKVGLTGFSVSHLRIPGLPRPWE
;
A
#
# COMPACT_ATOMS: atom_id res chain seq x y z
N MET A 1 10.08 -4.26 -25.27
CA MET A 1 8.92 -3.44 -24.85
C MET A 1 7.95 -3.29 -26.01
N LEU A 2 6.70 -3.69 -25.84
CA LEU A 2 5.60 -3.42 -26.77
C LEU A 2 4.63 -2.39 -26.17
N VAL A 3 3.99 -1.60 -27.01
CA VAL A 3 3.03 -0.58 -26.58
C VAL A 3 1.76 -0.67 -27.40
N PHE A 4 0.61 -0.67 -26.72
CA PHE A 4 -0.69 -0.63 -27.35
C PHE A 4 -1.54 0.52 -26.79
N ASP A 5 -2.19 1.25 -27.70
CA ASP A 5 -3.24 2.19 -27.31
C ASP A 5 -4.51 1.42 -26.96
N GLY A 6 -5.13 1.77 -25.84
CA GLY A 6 -6.38 1.19 -25.35
C GLY A 6 -7.60 2.07 -25.59
N PRO A 7 -8.75 1.71 -24.98
CA PRO A 7 -9.98 2.49 -25.11
C PRO A 7 -9.88 3.86 -24.39
N SER A 8 -10.89 4.70 -24.56
CA SER A 8 -10.97 5.99 -23.85
C SER A 8 -10.89 5.77 -22.34
N ALA A 9 -10.01 6.53 -21.66
CA ALA A 9 -9.80 6.41 -20.22
C ALA A 9 -10.84 7.21 -19.42
N LEU A 10 -11.43 8.23 -20.04
CA LEU A 10 -12.39 9.14 -19.40
C LEU A 10 -13.70 9.19 -20.20
N SER A 11 -14.83 9.17 -19.48
CA SER A 11 -16.14 9.51 -20.06
C SER A 11 -16.24 11.01 -20.32
N PRO A 12 -17.16 11.48 -21.20
CA PRO A 12 -17.32 12.90 -21.51
C PRO A 12 -17.44 13.80 -20.27
N PHE A 13 -18.29 13.41 -19.31
CA PHE A 13 -18.46 14.15 -18.05
C PHE A 13 -17.17 14.21 -17.20
N ARG A 14 -16.38 13.13 -17.15
CA ARG A 14 -15.10 13.12 -16.41
C ARG A 14 -14.07 14.03 -17.09
N LEU A 15 -14.04 14.03 -18.42
CA LEU A 15 -13.17 14.90 -19.21
C LEU A 15 -13.55 16.38 -19.05
N GLU A 16 -14.84 16.71 -19.06
CA GLU A 16 -15.33 18.07 -18.79
C GLU A 16 -14.97 18.53 -17.39
N ARG A 17 -15.20 17.70 -16.36
CA ARG A 17 -14.81 18.02 -14.98
C ARG A 17 -13.30 18.20 -14.81
N LEU A 18 -12.50 17.38 -15.49
CA LEU A 18 -11.04 17.51 -15.51
C LEU A 18 -10.64 18.86 -16.12
N ASN A 19 -11.21 19.19 -17.28
CA ASN A 19 -10.94 20.46 -17.96
C ASN A 19 -11.40 21.67 -17.13
N ALA A 20 -12.56 21.59 -16.46
CA ALA A 20 -13.01 22.65 -15.57
C ALA A 20 -12.01 22.91 -14.44
N ARG A 21 -11.43 21.86 -13.83
CA ARG A 21 -10.36 21.98 -12.83
C ARG A 21 -9.06 22.52 -13.43
N LEU A 22 -8.67 22.08 -14.63
CA LEU A 22 -7.46 22.58 -15.28
C LEU A 22 -7.54 24.08 -15.56
N GLN A 23 -8.70 24.57 -16.00
CA GLN A 23 -8.90 26.00 -16.28
C GLN A 23 -8.76 26.89 -15.05
N THR A 24 -8.95 26.38 -13.82
CA THR A 24 -8.73 27.19 -12.60
C THR A 24 -7.25 27.38 -12.27
N VAL A 25 -6.35 26.57 -12.84
CA VAL A 25 -4.92 26.59 -12.51
C VAL A 25 -4.00 26.87 -13.71
N SER A 26 -4.48 26.61 -14.93
CA SER A 26 -3.76 26.82 -16.19
C SER A 26 -4.74 27.21 -17.30
N ALA A 27 -4.95 28.52 -17.45
CA ALA A 27 -5.89 29.07 -18.42
C ALA A 27 -5.53 28.67 -19.85
N GLY A 28 -6.52 28.23 -20.62
CA GLY A 28 -6.34 27.78 -22.00
C GLY A 28 -5.89 26.32 -22.15
N THR A 29 -5.33 25.69 -21.11
CA THR A 29 -4.94 24.27 -21.15
C THR A 29 -6.17 23.36 -21.16
N ARG A 30 -6.26 22.48 -22.16
CA ARG A 30 -7.41 21.59 -22.33
C ARG A 30 -6.98 20.19 -22.75
N VAL A 31 -7.45 19.17 -22.05
CA VAL A 31 -7.36 17.78 -22.48
C VAL A 31 -8.43 17.53 -23.55
N ARG A 32 -8.00 17.22 -24.77
CA ARG A 32 -8.89 16.80 -25.86
C ARG A 32 -9.31 15.35 -25.74
N GLN A 33 -8.37 14.49 -25.38
CA GLN A 33 -8.58 13.06 -25.27
C GLN A 33 -7.67 12.47 -24.21
N ALA A 34 -8.19 11.46 -23.51
CA ALA A 34 -7.42 10.59 -22.64
C ALA A 34 -7.73 9.14 -22.97
N TRP A 35 -6.73 8.29 -23.12
CA TRP A 35 -6.90 6.87 -23.42
C TRP A 35 -5.90 6.03 -22.64
N TYR A 36 -6.26 4.78 -22.37
CA TYR A 36 -5.32 3.87 -21.74
C TYR A 36 -4.17 3.56 -22.69
N VAL A 37 -2.98 3.33 -22.13
CA VAL A 37 -1.84 2.78 -22.86
C VAL A 37 -1.37 1.56 -22.11
N PHE A 38 -1.24 0.44 -22.81
CA PHE A 38 -0.69 -0.79 -22.27
C PHE A 38 0.76 -0.91 -22.70
N VAL A 39 1.65 -1.09 -21.73
CA VAL A 39 3.09 -1.26 -21.96
C VAL A 39 3.43 -2.68 -21.52
N LEU A 40 3.98 -3.48 -22.42
CA LEU A 40 4.28 -4.88 -22.18
C LEU A 40 5.78 -5.12 -22.24
N ASP A 41 6.26 -5.86 -21.26
CA ASP A 41 7.57 -6.50 -21.28
C ASP A 41 7.40 -7.94 -21.75
N VAL A 42 7.98 -8.22 -22.91
CA VAL A 42 7.82 -9.48 -23.65
C VAL A 42 9.19 -10.03 -24.00
N ASP A 43 9.30 -11.35 -23.93
CA ASP A 43 10.50 -12.06 -24.34
C ASP A 43 10.46 -12.29 -25.85
N GLY A 44 11.33 -11.60 -26.59
CA GLY A 44 11.41 -11.68 -28.05
C GLY A 44 10.31 -10.91 -28.78
N GLU A 45 10.18 -11.18 -30.08
CA GLU A 45 9.17 -10.55 -30.95
C GLU A 45 7.99 -11.50 -31.15
N PRO A 46 6.78 -11.16 -30.64
CA PRO A 46 5.60 -11.98 -30.86
C PRO A 46 5.19 -11.96 -32.33
N ASP A 47 4.72 -13.10 -32.84
CA ASP A 47 4.18 -13.20 -34.19
C ASP A 47 2.86 -12.41 -34.34
N ALA A 48 2.43 -12.22 -35.59
CA ALA A 48 1.23 -11.43 -35.89
C ALA A 48 -0.05 -12.01 -35.23
N ALA A 49 -0.17 -13.34 -35.12
CA ALA A 49 -1.30 -13.99 -34.48
C ALA A 49 -1.32 -13.71 -32.96
N THR A 50 -0.15 -13.75 -32.32
CA THR A 50 0.02 -13.43 -30.90
C THR A 50 -0.25 -11.96 -30.64
N LEU A 51 0.24 -11.05 -31.49
CA LEU A 51 -0.07 -9.62 -31.39
C LEU A 51 -1.58 -9.34 -31.53
N ALA A 52 -2.26 -9.99 -32.47
CA ALA A 52 -3.71 -9.85 -32.63
C ALA A 52 -4.48 -10.34 -31.40
N ARG A 53 -4.11 -11.52 -30.85
CA ARG A 53 -4.71 -12.04 -29.62
C ARG A 53 -4.41 -11.16 -28.40
N LEU A 54 -3.19 -10.63 -28.27
CA LEU A 54 -2.84 -9.70 -27.20
C LEU A 54 -3.71 -8.43 -27.26
N ARG A 55 -3.93 -7.89 -28.46
CA ARG A 55 -4.82 -6.74 -28.65
C ARG A 55 -6.25 -7.07 -28.27
N GLU A 56 -6.75 -8.24 -28.65
CA GLU A 56 -8.09 -8.70 -28.28
C GLU A 56 -8.27 -8.80 -26.76
N VAL A 57 -7.36 -9.49 -26.06
CA VAL A 57 -7.44 -9.67 -24.60
C VAL A 57 -7.31 -8.35 -23.84
N LEU A 58 -6.48 -7.42 -24.35
CA LEU A 58 -6.31 -6.09 -23.74
C LEU A 58 -7.38 -5.08 -24.18
N GLU A 59 -8.27 -5.46 -25.10
CA GLU A 59 -9.18 -4.54 -25.80
C GLU A 59 -8.44 -3.33 -26.40
N ALA A 60 -7.22 -3.56 -26.89
CA ALA A 60 -6.40 -2.53 -27.49
C ALA A 60 -6.91 -2.14 -28.88
N ARG A 61 -6.69 -0.88 -29.24
CA ARG A 61 -7.02 -0.33 -30.56
C ARG A 61 -6.12 -0.95 -31.62
N ASP A 62 -6.74 -1.32 -32.73
CA ASP A 62 -6.04 -1.78 -33.92
C ASP A 62 -5.76 -0.64 -34.91
N THR A 63 -5.16 0.44 -34.41
CA THR A 63 -4.88 1.66 -35.19
C THR A 63 -3.46 2.14 -34.96
N THR A 64 -2.98 3.03 -35.83
CA THR A 64 -1.74 3.78 -35.60
C THR A 64 -1.78 4.45 -34.23
N PRO A 65 -0.70 4.40 -33.43
CA PRO A 65 -0.64 5.08 -32.14
C PRO A 65 -1.01 6.56 -32.27
N ALA A 66 -1.91 7.02 -31.39
CA ALA A 66 -2.31 8.41 -31.35
C ALA A 66 -1.19 9.29 -30.78
N VAL A 67 -1.11 10.53 -31.27
CA VAL A 67 -0.12 11.50 -30.78
C VAL A 67 -0.57 12.03 -29.41
N ALA A 68 0.14 11.63 -28.36
CA ALA A 68 -0.06 12.14 -27.01
C ALA A 68 0.90 13.30 -26.70
N SER A 69 0.47 14.19 -25.80
CA SER A 69 1.29 15.25 -25.24
C SER A 69 2.10 14.78 -24.03
N LEU A 70 1.56 13.82 -23.27
CA LEU A 70 2.19 13.19 -22.11
C LEU A 70 1.52 11.86 -21.77
N TRP A 71 2.20 11.03 -20.97
CA TRP A 71 1.70 9.79 -20.41
C TRP A 71 1.79 9.84 -18.89
N VAL A 72 0.73 9.40 -18.21
CA VAL A 72 0.73 9.18 -16.77
C VAL A 72 0.78 7.68 -16.53
N THR A 73 1.79 7.22 -15.83
CA THR A 73 1.99 5.81 -15.49
C THR A 73 2.07 5.65 -13.99
N PRO A 74 1.99 4.42 -13.44
CA PRO A 74 2.46 4.16 -12.09
C PRO A 74 3.88 4.71 -11.91
N ARG A 75 4.19 5.11 -10.68
CA ARG A 75 5.49 5.68 -10.36
C ARG A 75 6.59 4.73 -10.78
N LEU A 76 7.60 5.23 -11.49
CA LEU A 76 8.73 4.39 -11.91
C LEU A 76 9.39 3.73 -10.68
N GLY A 77 9.67 2.44 -10.79
CA GLY A 77 10.12 1.60 -9.67
C GLY A 77 9.00 0.95 -8.84
N THR A 78 7.73 1.17 -9.20
CA THR A 78 6.57 0.50 -8.57
C THR A 78 5.87 -0.46 -9.54
N VAL A 79 5.02 -1.33 -9.02
CA VAL A 79 4.18 -2.25 -9.80
C VAL A 79 2.73 -2.03 -9.40
N SER A 80 1.87 -1.70 -10.35
CA SER A 80 0.47 -1.46 -10.01
C SER A 80 -0.26 -2.77 -9.66
N PRO A 81 -1.29 -2.74 -8.79
CA PRO A 81 -2.15 -3.92 -8.58
C PRO A 81 -2.86 -4.39 -9.86
N TRP A 82 -3.04 -3.50 -10.85
CA TRP A 82 -3.54 -3.86 -12.17
C TRP A 82 -2.52 -4.71 -12.92
N SER A 83 -1.24 -4.33 -12.88
CA SER A 83 -0.14 -5.06 -13.52
C SER A 83 -0.06 -6.50 -13.05
N SER A 84 -0.12 -6.75 -11.73
CA SER A 84 -0.07 -8.12 -11.19
C SER A 84 -1.19 -8.99 -11.76
N LYS A 85 -2.44 -8.51 -11.68
CA LYS A 85 -3.62 -9.28 -12.15
C LYS A 85 -3.63 -9.46 -13.66
N ALA A 86 -3.32 -8.41 -14.41
CA ALA A 86 -3.29 -8.45 -15.87
C ALA A 86 -2.17 -9.38 -16.36
N SER A 87 -0.99 -9.34 -15.72
CA SER A 87 0.10 -10.26 -16.03
C SER A 87 -0.26 -11.72 -15.73
N ASP A 88 -0.96 -11.98 -14.62
CA ASP A 88 -1.48 -13.32 -14.30
C ASP A 88 -2.50 -13.81 -15.33
N ILE A 89 -3.41 -12.94 -15.78
CA ILE A 89 -4.37 -13.27 -16.86
C ILE A 89 -3.62 -13.61 -18.15
N LEU A 90 -2.68 -12.76 -18.58
CA LEU A 90 -1.95 -12.99 -19.82
C LEU A 90 -1.13 -14.29 -19.76
N ARG A 91 -0.45 -14.56 -18.64
CA ARG A 91 0.27 -15.82 -18.44
C ARG A 91 -0.68 -17.02 -18.41
N GLY A 92 -1.85 -16.90 -17.77
CA GLY A 92 -2.90 -17.92 -17.78
C GLY A 92 -3.51 -18.20 -19.17
N CYS A 93 -3.51 -17.20 -20.05
CA CYS A 93 -3.89 -17.34 -21.47
C CYS A 93 -2.77 -17.87 -22.37
N GLY A 94 -1.59 -18.18 -21.80
CA GLY A 94 -0.45 -18.76 -22.50
C GLY A 94 0.45 -17.76 -23.22
N PHE A 95 0.39 -16.46 -22.89
CA PHE A 95 1.29 -15.46 -23.47
C PHE A 95 2.66 -15.44 -22.77
N ALA A 96 3.74 -15.30 -23.56
CA ALA A 96 5.10 -15.07 -23.06
C ALA A 96 5.32 -13.59 -22.69
N VAL A 97 4.54 -13.11 -21.71
CA VAL A 97 4.60 -11.75 -21.18
C VAL A 97 5.17 -11.81 -19.77
N ALA A 98 6.35 -11.21 -19.56
CA ALA A 98 6.95 -11.10 -18.24
C ALA A 98 6.08 -10.21 -17.34
N ARG A 99 5.70 -9.04 -17.88
CA ARG A 99 4.82 -8.11 -17.19
C ARG A 99 4.09 -7.18 -18.16
N VAL A 100 2.86 -6.80 -17.81
CA VAL A 100 2.12 -5.72 -18.48
C VAL A 100 1.81 -4.62 -17.48
N GLU A 101 1.89 -3.36 -17.90
CA GLU A 101 1.50 -2.20 -17.11
C GLU A 101 0.52 -1.31 -17.89
N ARG A 102 -0.29 -0.53 -17.18
CA ARG A 102 -1.27 0.39 -17.77
C ARG A 102 -1.00 1.82 -17.33
N GLY A 103 -0.87 2.71 -18.29
CA GLY A 103 -0.89 4.16 -18.10
C GLY A 103 -2.10 4.82 -18.77
N VAL A 104 -2.12 6.15 -18.71
CA VAL A 104 -3.07 7.02 -19.42
C VAL A 104 -2.28 8.00 -20.28
N ALA A 105 -2.50 7.97 -21.58
CA ALA A 105 -2.02 9.00 -22.48
C ALA A 105 -3.01 10.16 -22.54
N TYR A 106 -2.48 11.38 -22.59
CA TYR A 106 -3.26 12.61 -22.71
C TYR A 106 -2.85 13.40 -23.95
N ALA A 107 -3.82 13.75 -24.80
CA ALA A 107 -3.66 14.78 -25.81
C ALA A 107 -4.14 16.12 -25.23
N VAL A 108 -3.21 17.05 -25.03
CA VAL A 108 -3.43 18.31 -24.32
C VAL A 108 -3.11 19.49 -25.23
N ASP A 109 -4.09 20.37 -25.42
CA ASP A 109 -3.91 21.65 -26.10
C ASP A 109 -3.37 22.69 -25.12
N ALA A 110 -2.49 23.56 -25.62
CA ALA A 110 -1.91 24.68 -24.88
C ALA A 110 -1.36 24.27 -23.49
N LEU A 111 -0.67 23.12 -23.42
CA LEU A 111 0.08 22.75 -22.24
C LEU A 111 1.27 23.74 -22.06
N PRO A 112 1.43 24.39 -20.89
CA PRO A 112 2.50 25.37 -20.72
C PRO A 112 3.89 24.75 -20.85
N ALA A 113 4.88 25.57 -21.23
CA ALA A 113 6.26 25.11 -21.42
C ALA A 113 6.89 24.64 -20.10
N PHE A 114 7.96 23.84 -20.21
CA PHE A 114 8.72 23.38 -19.04
C PHE A 114 9.24 24.56 -18.20
N GLY A 115 9.26 24.39 -16.88
CA GLY A 115 9.68 25.41 -15.91
C GLY A 115 8.61 26.45 -15.57
N GLN A 116 7.49 26.53 -16.30
CA GLN A 116 6.41 27.44 -15.95
C GLN A 116 5.59 26.91 -14.76
N PRO A 117 5.26 27.74 -13.74
CA PRO A 117 4.42 27.33 -12.60
C PRO A 117 3.05 26.77 -13.03
N ALA A 118 2.45 27.34 -14.07
CA ALA A 118 1.18 26.85 -14.62
C ALA A 118 1.26 25.41 -15.13
N ARG A 119 2.42 24.97 -15.66
CA ARG A 119 2.62 23.57 -16.06
C ARG A 119 2.60 22.65 -14.84
N ALA A 120 3.33 23.00 -13.77
CA ALA A 120 3.36 22.20 -12.56
C ALA A 120 1.96 22.03 -11.96
N ALA A 121 1.20 23.12 -11.85
CA ALA A 121 -0.17 23.09 -11.36
C ALA A 121 -1.11 22.27 -12.28
N ALA A 122 -0.95 22.35 -13.61
CA ALA A 122 -1.69 21.50 -14.54
C ALA A 122 -1.36 20.01 -14.35
N LEU A 123 -0.09 19.66 -14.13
CA LEU A 123 0.33 18.28 -13.88
C LEU A 123 -0.24 17.75 -12.56
N GLU A 124 -0.28 18.54 -11.49
CA GLU A 124 -0.92 18.16 -10.22
C GLU A 124 -2.42 17.80 -10.35
N VAL A 125 -3.09 18.32 -11.39
CA VAL A 125 -4.48 17.95 -11.69
C VAL A 125 -4.57 16.65 -12.51
N LEU A 126 -3.55 16.35 -13.31
CA LEU A 126 -3.53 15.23 -14.26
C LEU A 126 -3.01 13.90 -13.68
N HIS A 127 -2.27 13.93 -12.57
CA HIS A 127 -1.74 12.74 -11.92
C HIS A 127 -1.68 12.89 -10.40
N ASP A 128 -1.61 11.76 -9.70
CA ASP A 128 -1.27 11.68 -8.29
C ASP A 128 0.26 11.59 -8.11
N ARG A 129 0.87 12.66 -7.61
CA ARG A 129 2.32 12.73 -7.34
C ARG A 129 2.87 11.65 -6.41
N MET A 130 2.01 11.04 -5.57
CA MET A 130 2.44 10.02 -4.62
C MET A 130 2.60 8.66 -5.29
N THR A 131 1.77 8.37 -6.29
CA THR A 131 1.61 7.02 -6.86
C THR A 131 1.91 6.92 -8.36
N GLU A 132 1.98 8.05 -9.06
CA GLU A 132 2.14 8.11 -10.51
C GLU A 132 3.39 8.90 -10.93
N SER A 133 3.78 8.75 -12.20
CA SER A 133 4.84 9.52 -12.85
C SER A 133 4.34 10.04 -14.19
N VAL A 134 4.82 11.23 -14.57
CA VAL A 134 4.51 11.85 -15.85
C VAL A 134 5.69 11.65 -16.80
N LEU A 135 5.44 11.03 -17.95
CA LEU A 135 6.40 10.83 -19.02
C LEU A 135 6.07 11.76 -20.20
N THR A 136 7.10 12.30 -20.83
CA THR A 136 6.96 13.16 -22.02
C THR A 136 7.29 12.44 -23.31
N ARG A 137 7.81 11.22 -23.22
CA ARG A 137 8.05 10.32 -24.34
C ARG A 137 7.64 8.91 -23.91
N ILE A 138 7.05 8.15 -24.83
CA ILE A 138 6.56 6.80 -24.51
C ILE A 138 7.71 5.82 -24.29
N GLU A 139 8.88 6.07 -24.88
CA GLU A 139 10.08 5.25 -24.72
C GLU A 139 10.58 5.24 -23.27
N ASP A 140 10.31 6.32 -22.52
CA ASP A 140 10.67 6.42 -21.10
C ASP A 140 9.83 5.46 -20.23
N ALA A 141 8.75 4.89 -20.77
CA ALA A 141 7.97 3.84 -20.11
C ALA A 141 8.76 2.53 -19.97
N ALA A 142 9.88 2.36 -20.66
CA ALA A 142 10.83 1.28 -20.37
C ALA A 142 11.31 1.33 -18.91
N GLY A 143 11.32 2.52 -18.29
CA GLY A 143 11.59 2.74 -16.87
C GLY A 143 10.64 1.99 -15.93
N LEU A 144 9.47 1.56 -16.41
CA LEU A 144 8.56 0.72 -15.64
C LEU A 144 9.22 -0.63 -15.34
N PHE A 145 9.96 -1.20 -16.30
CA PHE A 145 10.59 -2.54 -16.26
C PHE A 145 12.06 -2.54 -15.89
N LEU A 146 12.50 -1.54 -15.11
CA LEU A 146 13.88 -1.53 -14.61
C LEU A 146 14.14 -2.77 -13.74
N HIS A 147 14.97 -3.67 -14.26
CA HIS A 147 15.57 -4.75 -13.51
C HIS A 147 16.83 -4.20 -12.81
N GLY A 148 16.70 -3.90 -11.52
CA GLY A 148 17.88 -3.64 -10.69
C GLY A 148 18.69 -4.91 -10.46
N GLN A 149 19.98 -4.76 -10.18
CA GLN A 149 20.75 -5.84 -9.56
C GLN A 149 20.44 -5.86 -8.06
N PRO A 150 20.34 -7.04 -7.42
CA PRO A 150 20.22 -7.12 -5.97
C PRO A 150 21.32 -6.31 -5.28
N GLY A 151 20.94 -5.45 -4.34
CA GLY A 151 21.89 -4.67 -3.56
C GLY A 151 22.77 -5.56 -2.69
N ALA A 152 24.01 -5.14 -2.44
CA ALA A 152 24.89 -5.81 -1.49
C ALA A 152 24.41 -5.55 -0.05
N LEU A 153 24.55 -6.56 0.81
CA LEU A 153 24.33 -6.41 2.25
C LEU A 153 25.37 -5.43 2.82
N GLU A 154 24.92 -4.40 3.53
CA GLU A 154 25.82 -3.40 4.11
C GLU A 154 26.20 -3.79 5.55
N HIS A 155 27.50 -3.75 5.86
CA HIS A 155 27.99 -3.92 7.23
C HIS A 155 28.35 -2.57 7.82
N ILE A 156 27.83 -2.27 9.01
CA ILE A 156 28.13 -1.02 9.72
C ILE A 156 29.37 -1.24 10.59
N ALA A 157 30.52 -0.83 10.07
CA ALA A 157 31.80 -1.00 10.76
C ALA A 157 31.79 -0.29 12.13
N LEU A 158 31.92 -1.07 13.21
CA LEU A 158 32.01 -0.56 14.58
C LEU A 158 33.46 -0.32 15.02
N ALA A 159 34.42 -0.61 14.16
CA ALA A 159 35.83 -0.34 14.42
C ALA A 159 36.09 1.16 14.62
N GLY A 160 36.81 1.50 15.68
CA GLY A 160 37.04 2.89 16.08
C GLY A 160 35.91 3.40 16.99
N ASP A 161 35.13 4.36 16.51
CA ASP A 161 34.01 4.94 17.26
C ASP A 161 32.69 4.24 16.92
N ALA A 162 32.45 3.12 17.60
CA ALA A 162 31.25 2.32 17.43
C ALA A 162 29.96 3.11 17.68
N GLN A 163 29.97 4.07 18.62
CA GLN A 163 28.80 4.85 18.95
C GLN A 163 28.46 5.82 17.82
N ALA A 164 29.44 6.58 17.34
CA ALA A 164 29.25 7.48 16.19
C ALA A 164 28.82 6.70 14.93
N ALA A 165 29.34 5.49 14.72
CA ALA A 165 28.94 4.64 13.60
C ALA A 165 27.45 4.26 13.65
N LEU A 166 26.94 3.86 14.82
CA LEU A 166 25.52 3.54 14.98
C LEU A 166 24.62 4.78 14.95
N GLU A 167 25.06 5.92 15.47
CA GLU A 167 24.33 7.19 15.37
C GLU A 167 24.20 7.65 13.91
N ALA A 168 25.28 7.52 13.13
CA ALA A 168 25.27 7.80 11.70
C ALA A 168 24.35 6.84 10.94
N ALA A 169 24.39 5.54 11.25
CA ALA A 169 23.47 4.55 10.68
C ALA A 169 22.01 4.84 11.06
N ASN A 170 21.73 5.21 12.31
CA ASN A 170 20.41 5.60 12.80
C ASN A 170 19.82 6.77 11.99
N ALA A 171 20.62 7.82 11.76
CA ALA A 171 20.20 8.97 10.98
C ALA A 171 20.03 8.64 9.49
N ARG A 172 20.99 7.93 8.88
CA ARG A 172 20.99 7.61 7.45
C ARG A 172 19.86 6.65 7.06
N LEU A 173 19.61 5.63 7.89
CA LEU A 173 18.59 4.61 7.64
C LEU A 173 17.22 4.98 8.22
N GLY A 174 17.13 6.07 9.00
CA GLY A 174 15.88 6.53 9.61
C GLY A 174 15.35 5.57 10.68
N LEU A 175 16.22 4.98 11.50
CA LEU A 175 15.85 3.93 12.45
C LEU A 175 15.12 4.46 13.70
N ALA A 176 15.22 5.76 13.97
CA ALA A 176 14.60 6.44 15.12
C ALA A 176 14.92 5.78 16.48
N LEU A 177 16.13 5.24 16.63
CA LEU A 177 16.59 4.60 17.86
C LEU A 177 16.85 5.63 18.96
N ALA A 178 16.41 5.32 20.17
CA ALA A 178 16.73 6.06 21.37
C ALA A 178 18.17 5.78 21.87
N ALA A 179 18.69 6.63 22.75
CA ALA A 179 20.07 6.51 23.24
C ALA A 179 20.34 5.19 23.99
N ASP A 180 19.36 4.70 24.75
CA ASP A 180 19.42 3.42 25.44
C ASP A 180 19.36 2.22 24.48
N GLU A 181 18.59 2.34 23.39
CA GLU A 181 18.55 1.33 22.32
C GLU A 181 19.88 1.25 21.55
N ILE A 182 20.53 2.39 21.30
CA ILE A 182 21.88 2.43 20.72
C ILE A 182 22.88 1.78 21.69
N ALA A 183 22.83 2.12 22.98
CA ALA A 183 23.69 1.52 23.99
C ALA A 183 23.50 -0.01 24.08
N TYR A 184 22.26 -0.49 24.01
CA TYR A 184 21.93 -1.90 23.96
C TYR A 184 22.56 -2.59 22.74
N LEU A 185 22.46 -1.99 21.54
CA LEU A 185 23.06 -2.55 20.33
C LEU A 185 24.59 -2.59 20.45
N LEU A 186 25.22 -1.53 20.97
CA LEU A 186 26.67 -1.50 21.19
C LEU A 186 27.14 -2.65 22.10
N GLU A 187 26.46 -2.85 23.22
CA GLU A 187 26.79 -3.93 24.16
C GLU A 187 26.71 -5.31 23.48
N ASN A 188 25.60 -5.55 22.76
CA ASN A 188 25.35 -6.85 22.14
C ASN A 188 26.32 -7.13 20.97
N TYR A 189 26.57 -6.16 20.08
CA TYR A 189 27.50 -6.37 18.97
C TYR A 189 28.97 -6.45 19.41
N ARG A 190 29.34 -5.76 20.49
CA ARG A 190 30.65 -5.98 21.15
C ARG A 190 30.77 -7.41 21.67
N ALA A 191 29.74 -7.92 22.35
CA ALA A 191 29.73 -9.29 22.86
C ALA A 191 29.77 -10.34 21.73
N LEU A 192 29.10 -10.07 20.60
CA LEU A 192 29.11 -10.94 19.43
C LEU A 192 30.43 -10.90 18.64
N GLY A 193 31.28 -9.89 18.88
CA GLY A 193 32.58 -9.76 18.20
C GLY A 193 32.47 -9.53 16.70
N ARG A 194 31.37 -8.95 16.21
CA ARG A 194 31.14 -8.66 14.79
C ARG A 194 30.32 -7.39 14.59
N ASP A 195 30.43 -6.83 13.40
CA ASP A 195 29.64 -5.69 12.96
C ASP A 195 28.18 -6.10 12.65
N PRO A 196 27.19 -5.25 12.95
CA PRO A 196 25.82 -5.41 12.50
C PRO A 196 25.70 -5.18 11.00
N THR A 197 24.70 -5.81 10.40
CA THR A 197 24.25 -5.44 9.05
C THR A 197 23.16 -4.38 9.12
N ASP A 198 23.00 -3.61 8.05
CA ASP A 198 21.88 -2.68 7.87
C ASP A 198 20.51 -3.36 8.08
N ALA A 199 20.35 -4.58 7.56
CA ALA A 199 19.15 -5.38 7.72
C ALA A 199 18.87 -5.76 9.19
N GLU A 200 19.91 -6.12 9.96
CA GLU A 200 19.77 -6.42 11.38
C GLU A 200 19.34 -5.20 12.19
N LEU A 201 19.93 -4.03 11.90
CA LEU A 201 19.55 -2.78 12.56
C LEU A 201 18.13 -2.35 12.19
N MET A 202 17.75 -2.47 10.92
CA MET A 202 16.39 -2.20 10.45
C MET A 202 15.38 -3.14 11.13
N MET A 203 15.66 -4.44 11.22
CA MET A 203 14.83 -5.40 11.94
C MET A 203 14.64 -5.00 13.41
N PHE A 204 15.73 -4.66 14.10
CA PHE A 204 15.69 -4.25 15.50
C PHE A 204 14.85 -2.98 15.69
N ALA A 205 15.06 -1.97 14.84
CA ALA A 205 14.33 -0.71 14.89
C ALA A 205 12.82 -0.90 14.69
N GLN A 206 12.42 -1.69 13.69
CA GLN A 206 11.00 -1.96 13.43
C GLN A 206 10.34 -2.70 14.59
N ALA A 207 11.01 -3.72 15.14
CA ALA A 207 10.49 -4.52 16.26
C ALA A 207 10.37 -3.73 17.57
N ASN A 208 11.23 -2.73 17.78
CA ASN A 208 11.24 -1.90 18.99
C ASN A 208 10.58 -0.54 18.82
N SER A 209 9.97 -0.27 17.66
CA SER A 209 9.14 0.92 17.46
C SER A 209 7.98 1.00 18.47
N GLU A 210 7.48 2.22 18.73
CA GLU A 210 6.33 2.41 19.61
C GLU A 210 5.12 1.58 19.13
N HIS A 211 4.85 1.62 17.82
CA HIS A 211 3.75 0.93 17.17
C HIS A 211 3.81 -0.60 17.36
N CYS A 212 5.00 -1.21 17.33
CA CYS A 212 5.14 -2.65 17.51
C CYS A 212 5.19 -3.06 18.99
N ARG A 213 5.92 -2.31 19.81
CA ARG A 213 6.20 -2.69 21.20
C ARG A 213 5.15 -2.19 22.19
N HIS A 214 4.30 -1.26 21.79
CA HIS A 214 3.27 -0.63 22.62
C HIS A 214 3.87 -0.11 23.95
N LYS A 215 4.98 0.63 23.85
CA LYS A 215 5.78 1.09 25.00
C LYS A 215 4.94 1.88 26.00
N VAL A 216 4.10 2.80 25.51
CA VAL A 216 3.22 3.64 26.33
C VAL A 216 2.18 2.81 27.10
N PHE A 217 1.59 1.81 26.45
CA PHE A 217 0.58 0.94 27.08
C PHE A 217 1.16 0.06 28.18
N ASN A 218 2.44 -0.28 28.10
CA ASN A 218 3.17 -1.08 29.09
C ASN A 218 3.99 -0.23 30.07
N ALA A 219 3.97 1.10 29.94
CA ALA A 219 4.72 1.99 30.81
C ALA A 219 4.14 2.02 32.23
N ARG A 220 5.01 2.31 33.20
CA ARG A 220 4.60 2.72 34.54
C ARG A 220 4.32 4.22 34.54
N TRP A 221 3.30 4.63 35.30
CA TRP A 221 2.82 6.00 35.31
C TRP A 221 3.00 6.63 36.69
N THR A 222 3.33 7.91 36.72
CA THR A 222 3.24 8.77 37.91
C THR A 222 2.28 9.90 37.56
N LEU A 223 1.19 10.04 38.32
CA LEU A 223 0.17 11.07 38.10
C LEU A 223 0.11 11.96 39.34
N ASP A 224 0.30 13.26 39.16
CA ASP A 224 0.32 14.26 40.24
C ASP A 224 1.31 13.93 41.36
N GLY A 225 2.48 13.38 40.99
CA GLY A 225 3.53 12.95 41.92
C GLY A 225 3.36 11.54 42.49
N GLU A 226 2.19 10.91 42.27
CA GLU A 226 1.88 9.60 42.85
C GLU A 226 2.09 8.45 41.83
N PRO A 227 2.91 7.43 42.17
CA PRO A 227 3.11 6.29 41.31
C PRO A 227 1.83 5.45 41.18
N ARG A 228 1.58 4.93 39.98
CA ARG A 228 0.46 4.03 39.67
C ARG A 228 0.95 2.60 39.58
N ALA A 229 0.22 1.69 40.22
CA ALA A 229 0.56 0.27 40.28
C ALA A 229 0.32 -0.46 38.94
N GLU A 230 -0.71 -0.05 38.21
CA GLU A 230 -1.12 -0.68 36.96
C GLU A 230 -0.61 0.08 35.73
N THR A 231 -0.31 -0.67 34.66
CA THR A 231 -0.10 -0.10 33.33
C THR A 231 -1.44 0.10 32.63
N LEU A 232 -1.48 0.86 31.53
CA LEU A 232 -2.71 0.99 30.74
C LEU A 232 -3.19 -0.37 30.24
N PHE A 233 -2.28 -1.21 29.75
CA PHE A 233 -2.64 -2.56 29.33
C PHE A 233 -3.06 -3.46 30.49
N GLY A 234 -2.48 -3.27 31.68
CA GLY A 234 -2.91 -3.92 32.92
C GLY A 234 -4.36 -3.62 33.25
N MET A 235 -4.75 -2.34 33.21
CA MET A 235 -6.15 -1.93 33.40
C MET A 235 -7.10 -2.57 32.37
N ILE A 236 -6.69 -2.69 31.11
CA ILE A 236 -7.48 -3.39 30.08
C ILE A 236 -7.62 -4.88 30.41
N ARG A 237 -6.54 -5.57 30.81
CA ARG A 237 -6.58 -6.98 31.20
C ARG A 237 -7.45 -7.23 32.44
N ALA A 238 -7.54 -6.26 33.35
CA ALA A 238 -8.40 -6.35 34.52
C ALA A 238 -9.88 -6.53 34.14
N THR A 239 -10.34 -5.95 33.02
CA THR A 239 -11.71 -6.13 32.53
C THR A 239 -12.04 -7.59 32.20
N HIS A 240 -11.12 -8.28 31.52
CA HIS A 240 -11.23 -9.71 31.23
C HIS A 240 -11.10 -10.56 32.50
N ALA A 241 -10.20 -10.21 33.42
CA ALA A 241 -10.04 -10.93 34.68
C ALA A 241 -11.32 -10.88 35.55
N ALA A 242 -12.02 -9.73 35.55
CA ALA A 242 -13.29 -9.56 36.25
C ALA A 242 -14.46 -10.28 35.55
N HIS A 243 -14.45 -10.34 34.22
CA HIS A 243 -15.55 -10.88 33.41
C HIS A 243 -15.05 -11.79 32.27
N PRO A 244 -14.52 -12.99 32.58
CA PRO A 244 -13.93 -13.88 31.56
C PRO A 244 -14.96 -14.70 30.78
N ALA A 245 -16.25 -14.56 31.10
CA ALA A 245 -17.30 -15.40 30.55
C ALA A 245 -17.32 -15.33 29.01
N HIS A 246 -17.40 -16.50 28.38
CA HIS A 246 -17.46 -16.68 26.93
C HIS A 246 -16.18 -16.34 26.14
N THR A 247 -15.14 -15.80 26.76
CA THR A 247 -13.85 -15.60 26.08
C THR A 247 -13.13 -16.93 25.89
N LEU A 248 -12.80 -17.26 24.63
CA LEU A 248 -12.01 -18.43 24.27
C LEU A 248 -10.52 -18.09 24.06
N SER A 249 -10.22 -16.87 23.60
CA SER A 249 -8.86 -16.34 23.45
C SER A 249 -8.86 -14.83 23.62
N ALA A 250 -7.92 -14.29 24.39
CA ALA A 250 -7.68 -12.86 24.54
C ALA A 250 -6.19 -12.60 24.82
N TYR A 251 -5.62 -11.59 24.16
CA TYR A 251 -4.24 -11.12 24.34
C TYR A 251 -3.14 -12.17 24.04
N SER A 252 -3.46 -13.23 23.31
CA SER A 252 -2.53 -14.31 22.94
C SER A 252 -2.54 -14.64 21.44
N ASP A 253 -3.22 -13.83 20.64
CA ASP A 253 -3.36 -13.98 19.18
C ASP A 253 -3.68 -12.61 18.55
N ASN A 254 -3.76 -12.55 17.22
CA ASN A 254 -4.02 -11.33 16.45
C ASN A 254 -5.47 -10.81 16.60
N ALA A 255 -6.39 -11.61 17.13
CA ALA A 255 -7.76 -11.22 17.45
C ALA A 255 -8.25 -11.90 18.74
N ALA A 256 -9.26 -11.33 19.38
CA ALA A 256 -9.97 -12.01 20.46
C ALA A 256 -10.98 -13.01 19.87
N VAL A 257 -11.18 -14.15 20.54
CA VAL A 257 -12.15 -15.17 20.12
C VAL A 257 -13.19 -15.34 21.22
N ILE A 258 -14.46 -15.22 20.85
CA ILE A 258 -15.59 -15.34 21.74
C ILE A 258 -16.41 -16.58 21.37
N ALA A 259 -16.92 -17.27 22.37
CA ALA A 259 -17.85 -18.37 22.20
C ALA A 259 -19.09 -17.88 21.44
N GLY A 260 -19.43 -18.57 20.38
CA GLY A 260 -20.63 -18.30 19.59
C GLY A 260 -21.71 -19.31 19.90
N SER A 261 -22.54 -19.57 18.89
CA SER A 261 -23.66 -20.52 19.00
C SER A 261 -23.37 -21.78 18.19
N ARG A 262 -24.02 -22.87 18.58
CA ARG A 262 -24.14 -24.05 17.72
C ARG A 262 -24.89 -23.70 16.45
N GLY A 263 -24.27 -23.95 15.31
CA GLY A 263 -24.80 -23.58 13.99
C GLY A 263 -24.43 -24.59 12.92
N ARG A 264 -24.83 -24.31 11.68
CA ARG A 264 -24.47 -25.13 10.51
C ARG A 264 -23.46 -24.38 9.64
N ARG A 265 -22.23 -24.89 9.55
CA ARG A 265 -21.20 -24.36 8.66
C ARG A 265 -21.33 -25.04 7.30
N PHE A 266 -21.55 -24.25 6.25
CA PHE A 266 -21.64 -24.74 4.89
C PHE A 266 -20.29 -24.57 4.17
N GLY A 267 -19.78 -25.66 3.61
CA GLY A 267 -18.48 -25.67 2.93
C GLY A 267 -18.34 -26.87 2.01
N VAL A 268 -17.22 -26.92 1.29
CA VAL A 268 -16.88 -28.05 0.42
C VAL A 268 -16.19 -29.12 1.25
N ASP A 269 -16.71 -30.34 1.19
CA ASP A 269 -16.01 -31.50 1.74
C ASP A 269 -14.74 -31.76 0.91
N ALA A 270 -13.58 -31.68 1.54
CA ALA A 270 -12.28 -31.74 0.85
C ALA A 270 -12.01 -33.07 0.15
N ARG A 271 -12.70 -34.16 0.52
CA ARG A 271 -12.51 -35.49 -0.09
C ARG A 271 -13.40 -35.71 -1.30
N SER A 272 -14.66 -35.30 -1.22
CA SER A 272 -15.66 -35.53 -2.27
C SER A 272 -15.84 -34.34 -3.22
N GLY A 273 -15.40 -33.14 -2.83
CA GLY A 273 -15.67 -31.91 -3.59
C GLY A 273 -17.13 -31.46 -3.53
N VAL A 274 -17.96 -32.08 -2.69
CA VAL A 274 -19.39 -31.80 -2.59
C VAL A 274 -19.66 -30.81 -1.46
N TRP A 275 -20.54 -29.84 -1.73
CA TRP A 275 -21.01 -28.89 -0.71
C TRP A 275 -21.87 -29.58 0.35
N ARG A 276 -21.54 -29.38 1.63
CA ARG A 276 -22.25 -29.94 2.77
C ARG A 276 -22.35 -28.94 3.91
N ALA A 277 -23.40 -29.07 4.70
CA ALA A 277 -23.60 -28.31 5.92
C ALA A 277 -23.32 -29.21 7.13
N GLU A 278 -22.37 -28.80 7.96
CA GLU A 278 -21.94 -29.50 9.17
C GLU A 278 -22.42 -28.75 10.42
N THR A 279 -23.02 -29.45 11.38
CA THR A 279 -23.42 -28.85 12.65
C THR A 279 -22.23 -28.80 13.61
N CYS A 280 -21.81 -27.61 14.01
CA CYS A 280 -20.67 -27.39 14.91
C CYS A 280 -20.89 -26.16 15.79
N GLU A 281 -20.02 -25.96 16.78
CA GLU A 281 -19.91 -24.67 17.47
C GLU A 281 -19.27 -23.65 16.52
N VAL A 282 -19.81 -22.43 16.48
CA VAL A 282 -19.34 -21.37 15.58
C VAL A 282 -18.88 -20.18 16.40
N PRO A 283 -17.66 -20.23 17.01
CA PRO A 283 -17.08 -19.07 17.65
C PRO A 283 -16.81 -17.97 16.62
N TYR A 284 -16.69 -16.73 17.11
CA TYR A 284 -16.37 -15.60 16.26
C TYR A 284 -15.16 -14.84 16.81
N ALA A 285 -14.31 -14.41 15.89
CA ALA A 285 -13.21 -13.52 16.19
C ALA A 285 -13.70 -12.06 16.11
N ILE A 286 -13.10 -11.19 16.91
CA ILE A 286 -13.28 -9.74 16.82
C ILE A 286 -11.92 -9.06 16.83
N LYS A 287 -11.73 -8.15 15.87
CA LYS A 287 -10.55 -7.31 15.75
C LYS A 287 -10.96 -5.95 15.16
N VAL A 288 -10.19 -4.93 15.52
CA VAL A 288 -10.28 -3.59 14.93
C VAL A 288 -8.85 -3.07 14.82
N GLU A 289 -8.51 -2.52 13.67
CA GLU A 289 -7.25 -1.82 13.44
C GLU A 289 -7.48 -0.39 12.98
N THR A 290 -6.43 0.42 13.03
CA THR A 290 -6.44 1.76 12.45
C THR A 290 -5.28 1.91 11.48
N HIS A 291 -5.40 2.81 10.51
CA HIS A 291 -4.36 3.04 9.51
C HIS A 291 -4.17 4.53 9.22
N ASN A 292 -4.01 5.29 10.31
CA ASN A 292 -4.16 6.75 10.32
C ASN A 292 -3.07 7.46 9.50
N HIS A 293 -1.79 7.22 9.82
CA HIS A 293 -0.68 7.93 9.21
C HIS A 293 -0.57 7.70 7.69
N PRO A 294 -0.65 6.46 7.16
CA PRO A 294 -0.63 6.25 5.71
C PRO A 294 -1.85 6.85 5.01
N THR A 295 -3.02 6.83 5.63
CA THR A 295 -4.25 7.42 5.07
C THR A 295 -4.15 8.94 4.96
N ALA A 296 -3.43 9.61 5.86
CA ALA A 296 -3.16 11.05 5.77
C ALA A 296 -2.26 11.41 4.56
N ILE A 297 -1.44 10.48 4.08
CA ILE A 297 -0.50 10.70 2.96
C ILE A 297 -1.13 10.27 1.63
N ALA A 298 -1.67 9.05 1.56
CA ALA A 298 -2.27 8.47 0.37
C ALA A 298 -3.56 7.73 0.77
N PRO A 299 -4.73 8.40 0.75
CA PRO A 299 -5.93 7.93 1.45
C PRO A 299 -6.50 6.64 0.89
N TRP A 300 -6.46 6.44 -0.43
CA TRP A 300 -6.95 5.20 -1.04
C TRP A 300 -6.13 3.99 -0.58
N PRO A 301 -4.82 3.88 -0.87
CA PRO A 301 -4.05 2.72 -0.44
C PRO A 301 -3.97 2.62 1.08
N GLY A 302 -3.95 3.72 1.82
CA GLY A 302 -4.00 3.74 3.28
C GLY A 302 -5.25 3.05 3.84
N ALA A 303 -6.45 3.47 3.40
CA ALA A 303 -7.69 2.84 3.84
C ALA A 303 -7.81 1.37 3.38
N ALA A 304 -7.42 1.08 2.13
CA ALA A 304 -7.51 -0.27 1.57
C ALA A 304 -6.60 -1.27 2.28
N THR A 305 -5.37 -0.87 2.60
CA THR A 305 -4.41 -1.72 3.33
C THR A 305 -4.72 -1.81 4.82
N GLY A 306 -5.36 -0.79 5.41
CA GLY A 306 -5.95 -0.88 6.75
C GLY A 306 -7.00 -1.99 6.84
N ALA A 307 -7.97 -2.00 5.93
CA ALA A 307 -8.94 -3.10 5.84
C ALA A 307 -8.26 -4.45 5.50
N GLY A 308 -7.32 -4.44 4.56
CA GLY A 308 -6.62 -5.65 4.15
C GLY A 308 -5.74 -6.26 5.26
N GLY A 309 -5.16 -5.45 6.14
CA GLY A 309 -4.39 -5.90 7.31
C GLY A 309 -5.29 -6.60 8.32
N GLU A 310 -6.37 -5.93 8.70
CA GLU A 310 -7.35 -6.45 9.65
C GLU A 310 -7.99 -7.77 9.16
N ILE A 311 -8.36 -7.87 7.88
CA ILE A 311 -8.87 -9.11 7.27
C ILE A 311 -7.85 -10.26 7.34
N ARG A 312 -6.54 -9.97 7.22
CA ARG A 312 -5.50 -11.01 7.35
C ARG A 312 -5.36 -11.48 8.79
N ASP A 313 -5.47 -10.58 9.76
CA ASP A 313 -5.46 -10.96 11.17
C ASP A 313 -6.61 -11.89 11.50
N GLU A 314 -7.83 -11.58 11.06
CA GLU A 314 -8.99 -12.48 11.21
C GLU A 314 -8.74 -13.86 10.57
N GLY A 315 -8.12 -13.89 9.39
CA GLY A 315 -7.76 -15.13 8.70
C GLY A 315 -6.66 -15.94 9.40
N ALA A 316 -5.76 -15.27 10.13
CA ALA A 316 -4.60 -15.87 10.79
C ALA A 316 -4.90 -16.37 12.22
N VAL A 317 -6.07 -16.05 12.79
CA VAL A 317 -6.45 -16.50 14.15
C VAL A 317 -6.37 -18.02 14.29
N GLY A 318 -5.69 -18.46 15.35
CA GLY A 318 -5.51 -19.86 15.71
C GLY A 318 -4.82 -20.66 14.61
N ARG A 319 -5.60 -21.49 13.91
CA ARG A 319 -5.12 -22.36 12.81
C ARG A 319 -5.82 -22.05 11.48
N GLY A 320 -6.40 -20.87 11.38
CA GLY A 320 -7.17 -20.42 10.22
C GLY A 320 -8.57 -19.97 10.62
N GLY A 321 -8.82 -18.67 10.47
CA GLY A 321 -10.14 -18.06 10.59
C GLY A 321 -10.83 -17.85 9.24
N LYS A 322 -12.09 -17.43 9.27
CA LYS A 322 -12.85 -17.03 8.07
C LYS A 322 -13.51 -15.67 8.32
N PRO A 323 -12.99 -14.59 7.73
CA PRO A 323 -13.60 -13.26 7.81
C PRO A 323 -15.06 -13.28 7.38
N LYS A 324 -15.90 -12.49 8.06
CA LYS A 324 -17.36 -12.52 7.86
C LYS A 324 -17.98 -11.16 7.60
N VAL A 325 -17.76 -10.18 8.48
CA VAL A 325 -18.38 -8.85 8.41
C VAL A 325 -17.35 -7.83 8.88
N GLY A 326 -17.13 -6.78 8.08
CA GLY A 326 -16.28 -5.67 8.44
C GLY A 326 -17.07 -4.43 8.87
N LEU A 327 -16.41 -3.55 9.61
CA LEU A 327 -16.88 -2.21 9.94
C LEU A 327 -15.82 -1.17 9.53
N THR A 328 -16.24 0.08 9.29
CA THR A 328 -15.33 1.17 8.94
C THR A 328 -15.65 2.41 9.75
N GLY A 329 -14.62 3.12 10.22
CA GLY A 329 -14.76 4.40 10.91
C GLY A 329 -13.80 5.44 10.34
N PHE A 330 -14.27 6.67 10.21
CA PHE A 330 -13.47 7.82 9.76
C PHE A 330 -13.72 9.02 10.67
N SER A 331 -12.64 9.66 11.09
CA SER A 331 -12.67 10.97 11.72
C SER A 331 -11.73 11.88 10.95
N VAL A 332 -12.29 12.95 10.39
CA VAL A 332 -11.57 13.93 9.55
C VAL A 332 -11.92 15.34 10.02
N SER A 333 -11.08 16.31 9.63
CA SER A 333 -11.40 17.72 9.81
C SER A 333 -12.62 18.14 8.99
N HIS A 334 -13.04 19.39 9.15
CA HIS A 334 -14.09 20.03 8.36
C HIS A 334 -13.90 19.79 6.85
N LEU A 335 -14.96 19.40 6.16
CA LEU A 335 -14.90 19.00 4.76
C LEU A 335 -14.68 20.20 3.83
N ARG A 336 -15.22 21.38 4.18
CA ARG A 336 -15.09 22.63 3.41
C ARG A 336 -15.39 22.41 1.92
N ILE A 337 -16.53 21.78 1.64
CA ILE A 337 -16.92 21.39 0.27
C ILE A 337 -17.11 22.66 -0.57
N PRO A 338 -16.44 22.80 -1.73
CA PRO A 338 -16.58 23.98 -2.59
C PRO A 338 -18.04 24.25 -2.97
N GLY A 339 -18.50 25.48 -2.76
CA GLY A 339 -19.89 25.89 -3.02
C GLY A 339 -20.91 25.47 -1.95
N LEU A 340 -20.48 24.80 -0.88
CA LEU A 340 -21.34 24.32 0.22
C LEU A 340 -20.74 24.59 1.62
N PRO A 341 -20.34 25.84 1.94
CA PRO A 341 -19.76 26.15 3.25
C PRO A 341 -20.78 26.00 4.38
N ARG A 342 -20.33 25.58 5.56
CA ARG A 342 -21.13 25.55 6.79
C ARG A 342 -20.65 26.61 7.79
N PRO A 343 -21.55 27.19 8.61
CA PRO A 343 -21.19 28.26 9.55
C PRO A 343 -20.14 27.90 10.60
N TRP A 344 -19.89 26.61 10.84
CA TRP A 344 -18.96 26.11 11.84
C TRP A 344 -17.60 25.67 11.25
N GLU A 345 -17.41 25.79 9.93
CA GLU A 345 -16.18 25.39 9.22
C GLU A 345 -15.10 26.48 9.14
#